data_AF-A0A936KVZ3-F1
#
_entry.id   AF-A0A936KVZ3-F1
#
_cell.length_a   1.000
_cell.length_b   1.000
_cell.length_c   1.000
_cell.angle_alpha   90.00
_cell.angle_beta   90.00
_cell.angle_gamma   90.00
#
_symmetry.space_group_name_H-M   'P 1'
#
loop_
_entity.id
_entity.type
_entity.pdbx_description
1 polymer ?
#
loop_
_entity_poly.entity_id
_entity_poly.type
_entity_poly.pdbx_seq_one_letter_code
_entity_poly.pdbx_strand_id
1 'polypeptide(L)'
;MLTHIENELRVVAEANPHFALELADVLWDEGALETRLLAAFLLGRIPPQEERLLPRLTAWTQQIRDPEVRSALLSTSLTRMRKETPNQFLELVREYLHPERRRTWTNGIQALLPMIADTSYTNLPPILDLVEPIIEEAPSTLQNDLADLIVALYRASSNETTFMLKHILTASENPMTVITMRRISTSFPPPLQRELRELIRPQEMAVQRYVPEEPDDFIDETAVMEIKPKRPARQKKMDNSRIIYLHGLESNSQSGKARQFAEQFPGMVTPDFTGEFEERMKQLKPILGRKKNWTIIGSSFGGLMGTVFTCKHPTQVRKLILLAPALLRDPFGSYLNLETVSVPTIIIHGTGDDVVPLEPVRELAEKLFTNLQYIVVEDGHRLHKAFEELNWEEIF
;
A
#
# COMPACT_ATOMS: atom_id res chain seq x y z
N MET A 1 31.90 16.16 -10.45
CA MET A 1 33.01 15.95 -9.49
C MET A 1 33.08 14.48 -9.07
N LEU A 2 32.00 13.89 -8.56
CA LEU A 2 31.96 12.49 -8.11
C LEU A 2 32.42 11.48 -9.19
N THR A 3 31.88 11.55 -10.41
CA THR A 3 32.26 10.65 -11.53
C THR A 3 33.74 10.70 -11.90
N HIS A 4 34.41 11.85 -11.68
CA HIS A 4 35.84 11.98 -11.93
C HIS A 4 36.64 11.19 -10.89
N ILE A 5 36.28 11.34 -9.60
CA ILE A 5 36.87 10.61 -8.49
C ILE A 5 36.65 9.09 -8.66
N GLU A 6 35.44 8.66 -9.04
CA GLU A 6 35.12 7.26 -9.31
C GLU A 6 36.03 6.65 -10.40
N ASN A 7 36.29 7.39 -11.48
CA ASN A 7 37.15 6.92 -12.57
C ASN A 7 38.61 6.78 -12.14
N GLU A 8 39.13 7.71 -11.32
CA GLU A 8 40.48 7.62 -10.77
C GLU A 8 40.63 6.46 -9.78
N LEU A 9 39.64 6.27 -8.91
CA LEU A 9 39.66 5.22 -7.89
C LEU A 9 39.42 3.82 -8.45
N ARG A 10 38.75 3.67 -9.61
CA ARG A 10 38.35 2.37 -10.16
C ARG A 10 39.50 1.37 -10.23
N VAL A 11 40.57 1.73 -10.95
CA VAL A 11 41.71 0.83 -11.21
C VAL A 11 42.44 0.50 -9.91
N VAL A 12 42.62 1.50 -9.04
CA VAL A 12 43.33 1.35 -7.77
C VAL A 12 42.54 0.46 -6.80
N ALA A 13 41.22 0.63 -6.74
CA ALA A 13 40.34 -0.16 -5.88
C ALA A 13 40.25 -1.62 -6.32
N GLU A 14 40.20 -1.88 -7.63
CA GLU A 14 40.21 -3.24 -8.19
C GLU A 14 41.55 -3.94 -7.93
N ALA A 15 42.67 -3.22 -7.97
CA ALA A 15 43.99 -3.74 -7.67
C ALA A 15 44.25 -3.96 -6.16
N ASN A 16 43.53 -3.23 -5.29
CA ASN A 16 43.75 -3.26 -3.84
C ASN A 16 42.43 -3.39 -3.04
N PRO A 17 41.75 -4.55 -3.07
CA PRO A 17 40.43 -4.72 -2.44
C PRO A 17 40.42 -4.45 -0.93
N HIS A 18 41.50 -4.77 -0.22
CA HIS A 18 41.61 -4.53 1.22
C HIS A 18 41.54 -3.03 1.55
N PHE A 19 42.35 -2.21 0.89
CA PHE A 19 42.33 -0.75 1.08
C PHE A 19 41.04 -0.11 0.56
N ALA A 20 40.45 -0.66 -0.52
CA ALA A 20 39.16 -0.20 -1.01
C ALA A 20 38.03 -0.42 0.00
N LEU A 21 38.04 -1.54 0.73
CA LEU A 21 37.08 -1.79 1.81
C LEU A 21 37.28 -0.83 3.00
N GLU A 22 38.53 -0.61 3.43
CA GLU A 22 38.82 0.34 4.51
C GLU A 22 38.39 1.76 4.15
N LEU A 23 38.68 2.20 2.92
CA LEU A 23 38.23 3.50 2.42
C LEU A 23 36.70 3.57 2.34
N ALA A 24 36.03 2.50 1.90
CA ALA A 24 34.58 2.44 1.85
C ALA A 24 33.97 2.58 3.25
N ASP A 25 34.54 1.95 4.28
CA ASP A 25 34.09 2.07 5.67
C ASP A 25 34.22 3.52 6.17
N VAL A 26 35.38 4.16 5.94
CA VAL A 26 35.61 5.56 6.34
C VAL A 26 34.64 6.52 5.65
N LEU A 27 34.40 6.33 4.34
CA LEU A 27 33.46 7.14 3.57
C LEU A 27 32.01 6.90 4.02
N TRP A 28 31.66 5.67 4.37
CA TRP A 28 30.32 5.34 4.85
C TRP A 28 30.02 6.01 6.20
N ASP A 29 30.99 5.98 7.11
CA ASP A 29 30.87 6.52 8.47
C ASP A 29 30.84 8.06 8.50
N GLU A 30 31.40 8.72 7.49
CA GLU A 30 31.32 10.20 7.34
C GLU A 30 29.87 10.67 7.18
N GLY A 31 29.04 9.89 6.48
CA GLY A 31 27.58 10.02 6.52
C GLY A 31 26.95 10.99 5.54
N ALA A 32 27.71 11.77 4.77
CA ALA A 32 27.20 12.56 3.64
C ALA A 32 26.69 11.65 2.50
N LEU A 33 25.84 12.21 1.64
CA LEU A 33 25.27 11.47 0.51
C LEU A 33 26.37 11.04 -0.46
N GLU A 34 27.22 11.97 -0.87
CA GLU A 34 28.26 11.75 -1.87
C GLU A 34 29.32 10.73 -1.40
N THR A 35 29.67 10.75 -0.11
CA THR A 35 30.62 9.80 0.48
C THR A 35 30.03 8.40 0.56
N ARG A 36 28.75 8.26 0.93
CA ARG A 36 28.04 6.97 0.88
C ARG A 36 27.87 6.42 -0.53
N LEU A 37 27.58 7.27 -1.51
CA LEU A 37 27.54 6.86 -2.92
C LEU A 37 28.91 6.39 -3.39
N LEU A 38 29.99 7.08 -2.99
CA LEU A 38 31.35 6.67 -3.29
C LEU A 38 31.74 5.35 -2.59
N ALA A 39 31.32 5.15 -1.35
CA ALA A 39 31.49 3.89 -0.62
C ALA A 39 30.78 2.73 -1.35
N ALA A 40 29.53 2.95 -1.79
CA ALA A 40 28.78 1.98 -2.58
C ALA A 40 29.49 1.66 -3.92
N PHE A 41 30.05 2.68 -4.58
CA PHE A 41 30.87 2.50 -5.78
C PHE A 41 32.10 1.62 -5.53
N LEU A 42 32.84 1.88 -4.44
CA LEU A 42 34.02 1.11 -4.05
C LEU A 42 33.68 -0.35 -3.75
N LEU A 43 32.58 -0.63 -3.02
CA LEU A 43 32.10 -1.99 -2.83
C LEU A 43 31.87 -2.71 -4.18
N GLY A 44 31.41 -1.98 -5.19
CA GLY A 44 31.19 -2.50 -6.54
C GLY A 44 32.47 -2.91 -7.28
N ARG A 45 33.65 -2.56 -6.75
CA ARG A 45 34.97 -2.93 -7.29
C ARG A 45 35.58 -4.15 -6.59
N ILE A 46 35.00 -4.56 -5.46
CA ILE A 46 35.49 -5.68 -4.66
C ILE A 46 35.20 -7.01 -5.38
N PRO A 47 36.17 -7.94 -5.46
CA PRO A 47 35.94 -9.25 -6.06
C PRO A 47 34.91 -10.04 -5.24
N PRO A 48 34.02 -10.83 -5.88
CA PRO A 48 32.97 -11.55 -5.16
C PRO A 48 33.48 -12.61 -4.18
N GLN A 49 34.73 -13.07 -4.33
CA GLN A 49 35.38 -14.01 -3.40
C GLN A 49 35.78 -13.36 -2.06
N GLU A 50 35.77 -12.03 -1.96
CA GLU A 50 36.06 -11.34 -0.72
C GLU A 50 34.88 -11.46 0.25
N GLU A 51 35.03 -12.35 1.24
CA GLU A 51 33.99 -12.70 2.22
C GLU A 51 33.48 -11.49 3.02
N ARG A 52 34.29 -10.43 3.12
CA ARG A 52 33.97 -9.19 3.82
C ARG A 52 32.97 -8.27 3.10
N LEU A 53 32.66 -8.54 1.82
CA LEU A 53 31.76 -7.72 1.00
C LEU A 53 30.29 -7.82 1.46
N LEU A 54 29.75 -9.04 1.51
CA LEU A 54 28.33 -9.27 1.80
C LEU A 54 27.91 -8.79 3.21
N PRO A 55 28.69 -9.03 4.29
CA PRO A 55 28.33 -8.53 5.62
C PRO A 55 28.18 -7.01 5.67
N ARG A 56 29.04 -6.25 4.97
CA ARG A 56 28.93 -4.79 4.86
C ARG A 56 27.67 -4.39 4.12
N LEU A 57 27.44 -4.99 2.96
CA LEU A 57 26.26 -4.69 2.16
C LEU A 57 24.97 -4.96 2.95
N THR A 58 24.88 -6.08 3.66
CA THR A 58 23.72 -6.41 4.51
C THR A 58 23.55 -5.40 5.65
N ALA A 59 24.61 -5.06 6.36
CA ALA A 59 24.53 -4.09 7.45
C ALA A 59 24.10 -2.70 6.95
N TRP A 60 24.70 -2.22 5.86
CA TRP A 60 24.46 -0.90 5.29
C TRP A 60 23.05 -0.77 4.71
N THR A 61 22.57 -1.80 4.00
CA THR A 61 21.20 -1.84 3.46
C THR A 61 20.12 -1.87 4.54
N GLN A 62 20.41 -2.42 5.73
CA GLN A 62 19.48 -2.42 6.88
C GLN A 62 19.42 -1.08 7.62
N GLN A 63 20.53 -0.33 7.66
CA GLN A 63 20.63 0.94 8.39
C GLN A 63 20.17 2.14 7.56
N ILE A 64 20.32 2.08 6.23
CA ILE A 64 20.08 3.21 5.35
C ILE A 64 18.59 3.42 5.05
N ARG A 65 18.13 4.66 5.18
CA ARG A 65 16.76 5.08 4.84
C ARG A 65 16.68 5.85 3.53
N ASP A 66 17.80 6.46 3.12
CA ASP A 66 17.89 7.22 1.89
C ASP A 66 17.71 6.28 0.66
N PRO A 67 16.73 6.56 -0.22
CA PRO A 67 16.42 5.68 -1.34
C PRO A 67 17.51 5.68 -2.42
N GLU A 68 18.24 6.78 -2.60
CA GLU A 68 19.31 6.89 -3.59
C GLU A 68 20.51 6.04 -3.17
N VAL A 69 20.94 6.18 -1.90
CA VAL A 69 22.02 5.34 -1.35
C VAL A 69 21.62 3.88 -1.34
N ARG A 70 20.39 3.55 -0.94
CA ARG A 70 19.89 2.16 -0.96
C ARG A 70 19.95 1.58 -2.38
N SER A 71 19.51 2.35 -3.38
CA SER A 71 19.58 1.93 -4.78
C SER A 71 21.03 1.71 -5.22
N ALA A 72 21.96 2.60 -4.87
CA ALA A 72 23.38 2.46 -5.18
C ALA A 72 24.02 1.20 -4.56
N LEU A 73 23.64 0.85 -3.32
CA LEU A 73 24.08 -0.40 -2.68
C LEU A 73 23.55 -1.64 -3.41
N LEU A 74 22.29 -1.64 -3.81
CA LEU A 74 21.67 -2.79 -4.47
C LEU A 74 22.04 -2.90 -5.96
N SER A 75 22.48 -1.82 -6.58
CA SER A 75 22.88 -1.79 -7.99
C SER A 75 24.40 -1.75 -8.14
N THR A 76 25.01 -0.60 -7.88
CA THR A 76 26.43 -0.30 -8.10
C THR A 76 27.33 -1.23 -7.30
N SER A 77 27.05 -1.45 -6.01
CA SER A 77 27.91 -2.28 -5.15
C SER A 77 27.96 -3.76 -5.53
N LEU A 78 26.98 -4.24 -6.31
CA LEU A 78 26.90 -5.63 -6.75
C LEU A 78 27.41 -5.84 -8.19
N THR A 79 28.02 -4.81 -8.81
CA THR A 79 28.42 -4.83 -10.23
C THR A 79 29.31 -6.02 -10.59
N ARG A 80 30.42 -6.24 -9.86
CA ARG A 80 31.33 -7.35 -10.14
C ARG A 80 30.70 -8.71 -9.85
N MET A 81 30.03 -8.86 -8.71
CA MET A 81 29.34 -10.10 -8.35
C MET A 81 28.33 -10.53 -9.42
N ARG A 82 27.54 -9.57 -9.94
CA ARG A 82 26.57 -9.81 -11.03
C ARG A 82 27.23 -10.31 -12.32
N LYS A 83 28.42 -9.80 -12.66
CA LYS A 83 29.14 -10.12 -13.91
C LYS A 83 30.01 -11.36 -13.82
N GLU A 84 30.75 -11.51 -12.72
CA GLU A 84 31.77 -12.55 -12.54
C GLU A 84 31.19 -13.82 -11.91
N THR A 85 30.16 -13.69 -11.07
CA THR A 85 29.54 -14.80 -10.33
C THR A 85 28.02 -14.70 -10.35
N PRO A 86 27.37 -14.73 -11.54
CA PRO A 86 25.93 -14.50 -11.68
C PRO A 86 25.07 -15.50 -10.87
N ASN A 87 25.52 -16.75 -10.70
CA ASN A 87 24.79 -17.73 -9.89
C ASN A 87 24.80 -17.34 -8.40
N GLN A 88 25.93 -16.90 -7.86
CA GLN A 88 26.01 -16.41 -6.47
C GLN A 88 25.18 -15.15 -6.27
N PHE A 89 25.17 -14.27 -7.27
CA PHE A 89 24.29 -13.10 -7.28
C PHE A 89 22.81 -13.50 -7.23
N LEU A 90 22.38 -14.48 -8.02
CA LEU A 90 20.98 -14.95 -7.99
C LEU A 90 20.61 -15.61 -6.66
N GLU A 91 21.52 -16.31 -6.00
CA GLU A 91 21.28 -16.82 -4.63
C GLU A 91 21.09 -15.68 -3.61
N LEU A 92 21.89 -14.62 -3.70
CA LEU A 92 21.67 -13.42 -2.88
C LEU A 92 20.29 -12.79 -3.14
N VAL A 93 19.88 -12.68 -4.41
CA VAL A 93 18.56 -12.15 -4.76
C VAL A 93 17.45 -13.07 -4.24
N ARG A 94 17.63 -14.38 -4.30
CA ARG A 94 16.69 -15.37 -3.73
C ARG A 94 16.49 -15.19 -2.23
N GLU A 95 17.55 -14.90 -1.49
CA GLU A 95 17.46 -14.57 -0.05
C GLU A 95 16.67 -13.29 0.21
N TYR A 96 16.80 -12.27 -0.65
CA TYR A 96 15.99 -11.05 -0.55
C TYR A 96 14.53 -11.27 -0.92
N LEU A 97 14.25 -12.13 -1.89
CA LEU A 97 12.91 -12.45 -2.38
C LEU A 97 12.23 -13.59 -1.61
N HIS A 98 12.81 -14.05 -0.49
CA HIS A 98 12.23 -15.12 0.31
C HIS A 98 10.77 -14.79 0.74
N PRO A 99 9.80 -15.73 0.62
CA PRO A 99 8.39 -15.45 0.88
C PRO A 99 8.07 -14.89 2.28
N GLU A 100 8.81 -15.34 3.28
CA GLU A 100 8.66 -14.89 4.68
C GLU A 100 9.26 -13.49 4.92
N ARG A 101 10.05 -12.95 3.98
CA ARG A 101 10.77 -11.68 4.11
C ARG A 101 10.24 -10.61 3.16
N ARG A 102 8.91 -10.43 3.12
CA ARG A 102 8.24 -9.46 2.21
C ARG A 102 8.82 -8.04 2.23
N ARG A 103 9.41 -7.61 3.34
CA ARG A 103 10.06 -6.29 3.48
C ARG A 103 11.33 -6.14 2.62
N THR A 104 12.03 -7.23 2.33
CA THR A 104 13.25 -7.22 1.50
C THR A 104 12.98 -7.45 0.03
N TRP A 105 11.72 -7.64 -0.39
CA TRP A 105 11.40 -7.88 -1.79
C TRP A 105 11.81 -6.72 -2.70
N THR A 106 11.64 -5.47 -2.24
CA THR A 106 12.14 -4.29 -2.95
C THR A 106 13.65 -4.37 -3.18
N ASN A 107 14.42 -4.88 -2.20
CA ASN A 107 15.87 -5.04 -2.35
C ASN A 107 16.20 -6.07 -3.44
N GLY A 108 15.50 -7.19 -3.47
CA GLY A 108 15.66 -8.22 -4.47
C GLY A 108 15.35 -7.70 -5.88
N ILE A 109 14.23 -6.99 -6.05
CA ILE A 109 13.84 -6.41 -7.34
C ILE A 109 14.86 -5.37 -7.81
N GLN A 110 15.21 -4.40 -6.96
CA GLN A 110 16.17 -3.35 -7.32
C GLN A 110 17.55 -3.92 -7.65
N ALA A 111 17.99 -4.96 -6.92
CA ALA A 111 19.22 -5.64 -7.23
C ALA A 111 19.15 -6.31 -8.61
N LEU A 112 18.03 -6.93 -8.98
CA LEU A 112 17.86 -7.68 -10.21
C LEU A 112 17.74 -6.79 -11.46
N LEU A 113 17.21 -5.57 -11.34
CA LEU A 113 16.95 -4.67 -12.47
C LEU A 113 18.17 -4.47 -13.41
N PRO A 114 19.39 -4.13 -12.92
CA PRO A 114 20.53 -3.96 -13.81
C PRO A 114 21.01 -5.26 -14.47
N MET A 115 20.68 -6.44 -13.92
CA MET A 115 20.99 -7.73 -14.56
C MET A 115 20.03 -8.01 -15.71
N ILE A 116 18.74 -7.71 -15.54
CA ILE A 116 17.73 -7.84 -16.59
C ILE A 116 17.98 -6.84 -17.73
N ALA A 117 18.44 -5.63 -17.39
CA ALA A 117 18.74 -4.59 -18.37
C ALA A 117 20.06 -4.84 -19.15
N ASP A 118 20.90 -5.78 -18.71
CA ASP A 118 22.18 -6.09 -19.35
C ASP A 118 21.95 -6.99 -20.57
N THR A 119 22.19 -6.43 -21.76
CA THR A 119 22.03 -7.16 -23.03
C THR A 119 23.02 -8.30 -23.22
N SER A 120 24.08 -8.38 -22.41
CA SER A 120 25.02 -9.49 -22.42
C SER A 120 24.52 -10.72 -21.64
N TYR A 121 23.52 -10.55 -20.77
CA TYR A 121 22.92 -11.66 -20.04
C TYR A 121 21.77 -12.28 -20.84
N THR A 122 21.90 -13.55 -21.21
CA THR A 122 20.94 -14.22 -22.11
C THR A 122 20.05 -15.26 -21.43
N ASN A 123 20.34 -15.64 -20.18
CA ASN A 123 19.65 -16.73 -19.50
C ASN A 123 18.49 -16.23 -18.64
N LEU A 124 17.40 -15.78 -19.27
CA LEU A 124 16.25 -15.22 -18.55
C LEU A 124 15.41 -16.23 -17.72
N PRO A 125 15.27 -17.52 -18.06
CA PRO A 125 14.36 -18.42 -17.34
C PRO A 125 14.55 -18.49 -15.81
N PRO A 126 15.78 -18.60 -15.26
CA PRO A 126 15.97 -18.59 -13.79
C PRO A 126 15.54 -17.29 -13.10
N ILE A 127 15.56 -16.17 -13.83
CA ILE A 127 15.06 -14.88 -13.34
C ILE A 127 13.52 -14.92 -13.29
N LEU A 128 12.87 -15.45 -14.33
CA LEU A 128 11.41 -15.58 -14.36
C LEU A 128 10.91 -16.48 -13.24
N ASP A 129 11.52 -17.67 -13.06
CA ASP A 129 11.20 -18.59 -11.97
C ASP A 129 11.33 -17.93 -10.59
N LEU A 130 12.30 -17.03 -10.45
CA LEU A 130 12.56 -16.32 -9.20
C LEU A 130 11.52 -15.23 -8.91
N VAL A 131 11.02 -14.55 -9.94
CA VAL A 131 10.10 -13.42 -9.76
C VAL A 131 8.63 -13.77 -9.92
N GLU A 132 8.28 -14.87 -10.57
CA GLU A 132 6.90 -15.34 -10.75
C GLU A 132 6.08 -15.33 -9.43
N PRO A 133 6.53 -15.98 -8.33
CA PRO A 133 5.78 -15.95 -7.07
C PRO A 133 5.70 -14.54 -6.46
N ILE A 134 6.66 -13.66 -6.76
CA ILE A 134 6.67 -12.28 -6.29
C ILE A 134 5.64 -11.45 -7.05
N ILE A 135 5.51 -11.66 -8.37
CA ILE A 135 4.51 -10.99 -9.20
C ILE A 135 3.09 -11.43 -8.79
N GLU A 136 2.91 -12.71 -8.46
CA GLU A 136 1.64 -13.26 -7.99
C GLU A 136 1.25 -12.74 -6.60
N GLU A 137 2.18 -12.72 -5.63
CA GLU A 137 1.88 -12.39 -4.23
C GLU A 137 2.23 -10.95 -3.82
N ALA A 138 2.63 -10.09 -4.77
CA ALA A 138 3.10 -8.73 -4.50
C ALA A 138 2.10 -7.91 -3.67
N PRO A 139 2.49 -7.39 -2.49
CA PRO A 139 1.68 -6.40 -1.79
C PRO A 139 1.64 -5.09 -2.57
N SER A 140 0.59 -4.28 -2.36
CA SER A 140 0.40 -3.02 -3.07
C SER A 140 1.56 -2.02 -2.88
N THR A 141 2.32 -2.11 -1.79
CA THR A 141 3.50 -1.28 -1.54
C THR A 141 4.63 -1.51 -2.53
N LEU A 142 4.62 -2.63 -3.27
CA LEU A 142 5.65 -3.00 -4.23
C LEU A 142 5.27 -2.62 -5.68
N GLN A 143 4.17 -1.88 -5.88
CA GLN A 143 3.63 -1.61 -7.22
C GLN A 143 4.61 -0.92 -8.17
N ASN A 144 5.39 0.04 -7.68
CA ASN A 144 6.39 0.74 -8.51
C ASN A 144 7.54 -0.19 -8.90
N ASP A 145 8.13 -0.89 -7.92
CA ASP A 145 9.20 -1.86 -8.18
C ASP A 145 8.71 -2.99 -9.12
N LEU A 146 7.47 -3.45 -8.95
CA LEU A 146 6.85 -4.47 -9.81
C LEU A 146 6.63 -3.96 -11.24
N ALA A 147 6.21 -2.70 -11.40
CA ALA A 147 6.08 -2.08 -12.70
C ALA A 147 7.44 -2.00 -13.42
N ASP A 148 8.47 -1.53 -12.72
CA ASP A 148 9.83 -1.43 -13.25
C ASP A 148 10.38 -2.80 -13.63
N LEU A 149 10.15 -3.81 -12.78
CA LEU A 149 10.52 -5.20 -13.04
C LEU A 149 9.86 -5.73 -14.31
N ILE A 150 8.54 -5.60 -14.44
CA ILE A 150 7.79 -6.10 -15.59
C ILE A 150 8.23 -5.38 -16.87
N VAL A 151 8.45 -4.07 -16.81
CA VAL A 151 8.95 -3.29 -17.95
C VAL A 151 10.35 -3.76 -18.35
N ALA A 152 11.24 -4.00 -17.38
CA ALA A 152 12.59 -4.49 -17.64
C ALA A 152 12.55 -5.90 -18.27
N LEU A 153 11.78 -6.82 -17.69
CA LEU A 153 11.59 -8.18 -18.21
C LEU A 153 11.03 -8.16 -19.63
N TYR A 154 10.02 -7.33 -19.89
CA TYR A 154 9.43 -7.22 -21.22
C TYR A 154 10.41 -6.68 -22.26
N ARG A 155 11.29 -5.76 -21.88
CA ARG A 155 12.37 -5.27 -22.76
C ARG A 155 13.42 -6.35 -23.03
N ALA A 156 13.72 -7.19 -22.04
CA ALA A 156 14.66 -8.30 -22.19
C ALA A 156 14.08 -9.43 -23.07
N SER A 157 12.84 -9.83 -22.82
CA SER A 157 12.10 -10.81 -23.60
C SER A 157 10.60 -10.54 -23.54
N SER A 158 10.07 -9.95 -24.61
CA SER A 158 8.63 -9.66 -24.70
C SER A 158 7.77 -10.92 -24.69
N ASN A 159 8.24 -12.00 -25.34
CA ASN A 159 7.49 -13.24 -25.49
C ASN A 159 7.38 -13.98 -24.16
N GLU A 160 8.50 -14.20 -23.47
CA GLU A 160 8.52 -14.93 -22.20
C GLU A 160 7.79 -14.15 -21.10
N THR A 161 8.00 -12.83 -21.03
CA THR A 161 7.30 -11.98 -20.06
C THR A 161 5.80 -11.99 -20.30
N THR A 162 5.35 -11.86 -21.55
CA THR A 162 3.92 -11.90 -21.86
C THR A 162 3.31 -13.25 -21.51
N PHE A 163 4.01 -14.35 -21.83
CA PHE A 163 3.56 -15.70 -21.49
C PHE A 163 3.42 -15.89 -19.98
N MET A 164 4.45 -15.55 -19.20
CA MET A 164 4.43 -15.63 -17.73
C MET A 164 3.29 -14.81 -17.14
N LEU A 165 3.11 -13.55 -17.57
CA LEU A 165 2.04 -12.70 -17.05
C LEU A 165 0.65 -13.24 -17.40
N LYS A 166 0.44 -13.78 -18.61
CA LYS A 166 -0.81 -14.44 -18.96
C LYS A 166 -1.05 -15.67 -18.09
N HIS A 167 -0.02 -16.49 -17.89
CA HIS A 167 -0.09 -17.68 -17.03
C HIS A 167 -0.51 -17.29 -15.60
N ILE A 168 0.22 -16.38 -14.96
CA ILE A 168 -0.08 -15.86 -13.62
C ILE A 168 -1.53 -15.35 -13.55
N LEU A 169 -1.97 -14.51 -14.49
CA LEU A 169 -3.33 -13.94 -14.47
C LEU A 169 -4.43 -14.99 -14.68
N THR A 170 -4.14 -16.10 -15.35
CA THR A 170 -5.10 -17.19 -15.56
C THR A 170 -5.10 -18.24 -14.46
N ALA A 171 -3.95 -18.47 -13.81
CA ALA A 171 -3.75 -19.53 -12.83
C ALA A 171 -3.89 -19.06 -11.38
N SER A 172 -3.60 -17.78 -11.10
CA SER A 172 -3.61 -17.23 -9.74
C SER A 172 -5.01 -17.22 -9.14
N GLU A 173 -5.16 -17.89 -8.00
CA GLU A 173 -6.36 -17.79 -7.16
C GLU A 173 -6.40 -16.47 -6.35
N ASN A 174 -5.28 -15.76 -6.28
CA ASN A 174 -5.17 -14.50 -5.56
C ASN A 174 -5.85 -13.35 -6.36
N PRO A 175 -6.97 -12.79 -5.86
CA PRO A 175 -7.69 -11.73 -6.57
C PRO A 175 -6.91 -10.41 -6.62
N MET A 176 -5.91 -10.23 -5.74
CA MET A 176 -5.06 -9.04 -5.74
C MET A 176 -4.10 -9.00 -6.91
N THR A 177 -3.72 -10.15 -7.49
CA THR A 177 -2.82 -10.25 -8.64
C THR A 177 -3.37 -9.46 -9.83
N VAL A 178 -4.62 -9.74 -10.21
CA VAL A 178 -5.32 -9.06 -11.31
C VAL A 178 -5.51 -7.57 -11.01
N ILE A 179 -5.85 -7.22 -9.77
CA ILE A 179 -6.05 -5.83 -9.34
C ILE A 179 -4.74 -5.04 -9.41
N THR A 180 -3.65 -5.60 -8.88
CA THR A 180 -2.31 -5.02 -8.92
C THR A 180 -1.86 -4.85 -10.36
N MET A 181 -1.96 -5.90 -11.18
CA MET A 181 -1.61 -5.86 -12.61
C MET A 181 -2.36 -4.77 -13.36
N ARG A 182 -3.65 -4.61 -13.09
CA ARG A 182 -4.48 -3.53 -13.65
C ARG A 182 -4.03 -2.14 -13.20
N ARG A 183 -3.66 -1.96 -11.93
CA ARG A 183 -3.20 -0.65 -11.42
C ARG A 183 -1.90 -0.20 -12.07
N ILE A 184 -0.99 -1.13 -12.32
CA ILE A 184 0.33 -0.82 -12.89
C ILE A 184 0.35 -0.90 -14.44
N SER A 185 -0.73 -1.35 -15.08
CA SER A 185 -0.74 -1.59 -16.53
C SER A 185 -0.47 -0.33 -17.35
N THR A 186 -0.80 0.86 -16.84
CA THR A 186 -0.52 2.13 -17.52
C THR A 186 0.97 2.40 -17.72
N SER A 187 1.82 1.80 -16.88
CA SER A 187 3.28 1.92 -16.95
C SER A 187 3.90 0.98 -17.99
N PHE A 188 3.15 -0.01 -18.47
CA PHE A 188 3.66 -1.02 -19.39
C PHE A 188 3.77 -0.52 -20.83
N PRO A 189 4.64 -1.11 -21.67
CA PRO A 189 4.65 -0.83 -23.10
C PRO A 189 3.28 -1.08 -23.76
N PRO A 190 2.83 -0.23 -24.71
CA PRO A 190 1.52 -0.37 -25.34
C PRO A 190 1.19 -1.75 -25.95
N PRO A 191 2.15 -2.51 -26.53
CA PRO A 191 1.87 -3.87 -26.97
C PRO A 191 1.48 -4.80 -25.82
N LEU A 192 2.20 -4.74 -24.69
CA LEU A 192 1.89 -5.56 -23.51
C LEU A 192 0.52 -5.21 -22.92
N GLN A 193 0.17 -3.92 -22.85
CA GLN A 193 -1.16 -3.48 -22.40
C GLN A 193 -2.28 -4.11 -23.22
N ARG A 194 -2.11 -4.20 -24.55
CA ARG A 194 -3.09 -4.82 -25.45
C ARG A 194 -3.22 -6.33 -25.20
N GLU A 195 -2.10 -7.01 -25.01
CA GLU A 195 -2.05 -8.45 -24.74
C GLU A 195 -2.72 -8.86 -23.43
N LEU A 196 -2.63 -8.01 -22.39
CA LEU A 196 -3.19 -8.30 -21.07
C LEU A 196 -4.61 -7.75 -20.85
N ARG A 197 -5.11 -6.91 -21.77
CA ARG A 197 -6.36 -6.12 -21.59
C ARG A 197 -7.56 -6.93 -21.15
N GLU A 198 -7.84 -8.05 -21.82
CA GLU A 198 -9.02 -8.86 -21.48
C GLU A 198 -8.83 -9.66 -20.19
N LEU A 199 -7.59 -10.02 -19.83
CA LEU A 199 -7.29 -10.76 -18.60
C LEU A 199 -7.38 -9.87 -17.34
N ILE A 200 -7.08 -8.58 -17.48
CA ILE A 200 -7.14 -7.61 -16.37
C ILE A 200 -8.47 -6.84 -16.32
N ARG A 201 -9.38 -7.13 -17.25
CA ARG A 201 -10.70 -6.51 -17.31
C ARG A 201 -11.52 -6.95 -16.09
N PRO A 202 -12.30 -6.05 -15.45
CA PRO A 202 -13.21 -6.47 -14.40
C PRO A 202 -14.18 -7.50 -14.96
N GLN A 203 -14.15 -8.74 -14.44
CA GLN A 203 -15.23 -9.69 -14.67
C GLN A 203 -16.49 -9.16 -13.99
N GLU A 204 -17.62 -9.18 -14.70
CA GLU A 204 -18.92 -8.94 -14.09
C GLU A 204 -19.13 -10.01 -13.03
N MET A 205 -19.07 -9.62 -11.75
CA MET A 205 -19.48 -10.50 -10.67
C MET A 205 -20.95 -10.85 -10.92
N ALA A 206 -21.23 -12.11 -11.25
CA ALA A 206 -22.59 -12.62 -11.31
C ALA A 206 -23.22 -12.44 -9.92
N VAL A 207 -23.98 -11.36 -9.75
CA VAL A 207 -24.82 -11.15 -8.58
C VAL A 207 -25.90 -12.22 -8.64
N GLN A 208 -25.68 -13.36 -7.99
CA GLN A 208 -26.77 -14.27 -7.64
C GLN A 208 -27.74 -13.48 -6.76
N ARG A 209 -28.84 -13.01 -7.38
CA ARG A 209 -29.97 -12.44 -6.67
C ARG A 209 -30.55 -13.55 -5.78
N TYR A 210 -30.31 -13.45 -4.49
CA TYR A 210 -31.07 -14.19 -3.49
C TYR A 210 -32.53 -13.72 -3.56
N VAL A 211 -33.41 -14.61 -4.00
CA VAL A 211 -34.87 -14.46 -3.89
C VAL A 211 -35.27 -15.26 -2.66
N PRO A 212 -35.76 -14.65 -1.57
CA PRO A 212 -36.30 -15.41 -0.45
C PRO A 212 -37.60 -16.09 -0.89
N GLU A 213 -37.72 -17.40 -0.67
CA GLU A 213 -38.99 -18.13 -0.81
C GLU A 213 -40.01 -17.62 0.22
N GLU A 214 -41.24 -17.36 -0.22
CA GLU A 214 -42.37 -17.04 0.65
C GLU A 214 -42.78 -18.30 1.44
N PRO A 215 -43.06 -18.21 2.76
CA PRO A 215 -43.59 -19.34 3.50
C PRO A 215 -45.08 -19.51 3.22
N ASP A 216 -45.45 -20.75 2.88
CA ASP A 216 -46.82 -21.25 2.73
C ASP A 216 -47.66 -21.09 4.01
N ASP A 217 -48.95 -20.83 3.79
CA ASP A 217 -50.01 -20.69 4.79
C ASP A 217 -50.12 -21.89 5.75
N PHE A 218 -50.30 -21.61 7.04
CA PHE A 218 -51.01 -22.49 7.97
C PHE A 218 -51.86 -21.66 8.94
N ILE A 219 -53.18 -21.87 8.87
CA ILE A 219 -54.18 -21.41 9.86
C ILE A 219 -54.34 -22.53 10.89
N ASP A 220 -54.32 -22.18 12.19
CA ASP A 220 -55.28 -22.75 13.15
C ASP A 220 -55.53 -21.79 14.33
N GLU A 221 -56.79 -21.73 14.74
CA GLU A 221 -57.34 -20.97 15.85
C GLU A 221 -57.01 -21.64 17.19
N THR A 222 -56.69 -20.86 18.22
CA THR A 222 -57.38 -20.88 19.54
C THR A 222 -56.67 -19.94 20.51
N ALA A 223 -57.47 -19.11 21.16
CA ALA A 223 -57.04 -18.09 22.10
C ALA A 223 -56.77 -18.67 23.50
N VAL A 224 -55.69 -18.24 24.14
CA VAL A 224 -55.64 -18.01 25.59
C VAL A 224 -54.74 -16.81 25.89
N MET A 225 -55.30 -15.80 26.57
CA MET A 225 -54.59 -14.64 27.08
C MET A 225 -53.69 -15.02 28.26
N GLU A 226 -52.37 -14.88 28.09
CA GLU A 226 -51.43 -14.76 29.21
C GLU A 226 -50.71 -13.41 29.14
N ILE A 227 -50.90 -12.61 30.19
CA ILE A 227 -50.19 -11.35 30.42
C ILE A 227 -48.74 -11.69 30.78
N LYS A 228 -47.81 -11.58 29.81
CA LYS A 228 -46.36 -11.65 30.05
C LYS A 228 -45.80 -10.27 30.45
N PRO A 229 -44.83 -10.21 31.37
CA PRO A 229 -44.35 -8.96 31.94
C PRO A 229 -43.66 -8.09 30.88
N LYS A 230 -43.72 -6.76 31.07
CA LYS A 230 -43.05 -5.76 30.23
C LYS A 230 -41.60 -6.18 29.97
N ARG A 231 -41.31 -6.60 28.73
CA ARG A 231 -39.93 -6.73 28.24
C ARG A 231 -39.27 -5.36 28.33
N PRO A 232 -37.99 -5.27 28.75
CA PRO A 232 -37.26 -4.01 28.72
C PRO A 232 -37.22 -3.51 27.28
N ALA A 233 -37.23 -2.19 27.10
CA ALA A 233 -37.20 -1.56 25.79
C ALA A 233 -36.05 -2.14 24.95
N ARG A 234 -36.38 -2.85 23.88
CA ARG A 234 -35.39 -3.27 22.88
C ARG A 234 -34.75 -1.99 22.34
N GLN A 235 -33.47 -1.76 22.66
CA GLN A 235 -32.65 -0.80 21.94
C GLN A 235 -32.80 -1.09 20.45
N LYS A 236 -33.27 -0.11 19.67
CA LYS A 236 -33.37 -0.24 18.22
C LYS A 236 -31.97 -0.58 17.72
N LYS A 237 -31.80 -1.77 17.17
CA LYS A 237 -30.56 -2.20 16.52
C LYS A 237 -30.24 -1.17 15.42
N MET A 238 -29.04 -0.60 15.45
CA MET A 238 -28.60 0.45 14.52
C MET A 238 -28.73 -0.05 13.07
N ASP A 239 -29.23 0.81 12.17
CA ASP A 239 -29.26 0.52 10.73
C ASP A 239 -27.85 0.67 10.15
N ASN A 240 -27.15 -0.46 10.07
CA ASN A 240 -25.79 -0.54 9.56
C ASN A 240 -25.70 -0.17 8.07
N SER A 241 -26.80 -0.26 7.30
CA SER A 241 -26.81 0.14 5.88
C SER A 241 -26.57 1.63 5.66
N ARG A 242 -26.66 2.44 6.73
CA ARG A 242 -26.32 3.87 6.74
C ARG A 242 -24.97 4.16 7.40
N ILE A 243 -24.09 3.17 7.43
CA ILE A 243 -22.68 3.34 7.78
C ILE A 243 -21.89 3.17 6.48
N ILE A 244 -20.94 4.07 6.22
CA ILE A 244 -20.04 3.98 5.08
C ILE A 244 -18.59 4.11 5.53
N TYR A 245 -17.72 3.27 4.99
CA TYR A 245 -16.27 3.40 5.15
C TYR A 245 -15.62 3.95 3.88
N LEU A 246 -14.82 5.00 4.05
CA LEU A 246 -14.04 5.65 3.02
C LEU A 246 -12.56 5.30 3.23
N HIS A 247 -12.00 4.52 2.31
CA HIS A 247 -10.63 4.03 2.41
C HIS A 247 -9.58 5.11 2.04
N GLY A 248 -8.34 4.91 2.50
CA GLY A 248 -7.21 5.78 2.18
C GLY A 248 -6.79 5.75 0.71
N LEU A 249 -5.84 6.62 0.33
CA LEU A 249 -5.45 6.85 -1.07
C LEU A 249 -5.02 5.55 -1.77
N GLU A 250 -4.14 4.80 -1.12
CA GLU A 250 -3.53 3.57 -1.67
C GLU A 250 -4.32 2.28 -1.33
N SER A 251 -5.48 2.44 -0.69
CA SER A 251 -6.27 1.35 -0.11
C SER A 251 -7.51 1.02 -0.96
N ASN A 252 -8.40 0.17 -0.44
CA ASN A 252 -9.67 -0.21 -1.09
C ASN A 252 -10.68 -0.74 -0.04
N SER A 253 -11.86 -1.13 -0.52
CA SER A 253 -12.94 -1.79 0.23
C SER A 253 -12.56 -3.11 0.89
N GLN A 254 -11.44 -3.71 0.48
CA GLN A 254 -10.91 -4.97 1.01
C GLN A 254 -9.71 -4.77 1.94
N SER A 255 -9.43 -3.53 2.36
CA SER A 255 -8.38 -3.25 3.34
C SER A 255 -8.70 -3.85 4.71
N GLY A 256 -7.68 -4.09 5.54
CA GLY A 256 -7.86 -4.66 6.89
C GLY A 256 -8.92 -3.90 7.70
N LYS A 257 -8.82 -2.57 7.75
CA LYS A 257 -9.83 -1.71 8.41
C LYS A 257 -11.23 -1.86 7.82
N ALA A 258 -11.34 -1.92 6.49
CA ALA A 258 -12.63 -2.08 5.83
C ALA A 258 -13.28 -3.43 6.18
N ARG A 259 -12.50 -4.52 6.17
CA ARG A 259 -12.99 -5.85 6.56
C ARG A 259 -13.39 -5.90 8.03
N GLN A 260 -12.54 -5.39 8.92
CA GLN A 260 -12.82 -5.35 10.36
C GLN A 260 -14.12 -4.58 10.65
N PHE A 261 -14.32 -3.41 10.03
CA PHE A 261 -15.58 -2.69 10.18
C PHE A 261 -16.76 -3.43 9.55
N ALA A 262 -16.59 -4.07 8.39
CA ALA A 262 -17.68 -4.81 7.76
C ALA A 262 -18.10 -6.06 8.55
N GLU A 263 -17.14 -6.72 9.22
CA GLU A 263 -17.38 -7.83 10.15
C GLU A 263 -18.14 -7.33 11.39
N GLN A 264 -17.74 -6.20 11.96
CA GLN A 264 -18.38 -5.63 13.14
C GLN A 264 -19.75 -4.99 12.86
N PHE A 265 -19.91 -4.37 11.68
CA PHE A 265 -21.13 -3.72 11.25
C PHE A 265 -21.67 -4.36 9.96
N PRO A 266 -22.23 -5.59 10.03
CA PRO A 266 -22.78 -6.27 8.87
C PRO A 266 -23.80 -5.40 8.14
N GLY A 267 -23.63 -5.25 6.83
CA GLY A 267 -24.49 -4.45 5.97
C GLY A 267 -24.03 -3.01 5.74
N MET A 268 -22.91 -2.58 6.34
CA MET A 268 -22.31 -1.28 6.01
C MET A 268 -21.81 -1.20 4.57
N VAL A 269 -21.67 0.03 4.07
CA VAL A 269 -21.23 0.31 2.70
C VAL A 269 -19.72 0.48 2.68
N THR A 270 -19.02 -0.37 1.93
CA THR A 270 -17.56 -0.30 1.75
C THR A 270 -17.24 -0.21 0.26
N PRO A 271 -17.43 0.95 -0.39
CA PRO A 271 -17.21 1.08 -1.82
C PRO A 271 -15.73 1.30 -2.13
N ASP A 272 -15.33 0.91 -3.35
CA ASP A 272 -14.04 1.29 -3.90
C ASP A 272 -14.10 2.69 -4.51
N PHE A 273 -13.07 3.47 -4.23
CA PHE A 273 -12.83 4.78 -4.82
C PHE A 273 -11.52 4.77 -5.61
N THR A 274 -11.59 5.27 -6.85
CA THR A 274 -10.42 5.40 -7.74
C THR A 274 -10.22 6.85 -8.17
N GLY A 275 -8.99 7.16 -8.59
CA GLY A 275 -8.64 8.48 -9.08
C GLY A 275 -8.33 9.50 -7.98
N GLU A 276 -8.19 10.74 -8.42
CA GLU A 276 -7.88 11.90 -7.59
C GLU A 276 -9.08 12.36 -6.77
N PHE A 277 -8.87 13.30 -5.84
CA PHE A 277 -9.90 13.75 -4.89
C PHE A 277 -11.26 14.04 -5.54
N GLU A 278 -11.29 14.85 -6.61
CA GLU A 278 -12.55 15.22 -7.28
C GLU A 278 -13.25 14.03 -7.94
N GLU A 279 -12.49 13.07 -8.47
CA GLU A 279 -13.04 11.85 -9.09
C GLU A 279 -13.66 10.95 -8.02
N ARG A 280 -12.99 10.79 -6.88
CA ARG A 280 -13.54 10.07 -5.72
C ARG A 280 -14.78 10.74 -5.16
N MET A 281 -14.82 12.07 -5.09
CA MET A 281 -16.00 12.81 -4.66
C MET A 281 -17.15 12.68 -5.66
N LYS A 282 -16.88 12.60 -6.97
CA LYS A 282 -17.90 12.28 -7.99
C LYS A 282 -18.47 10.87 -7.82
N GLN A 283 -17.67 9.90 -7.37
CA GLN A 283 -18.11 8.54 -7.07
C GLN A 283 -18.89 8.45 -5.75
N LEU A 284 -18.49 9.21 -4.72
CA LEU A 284 -19.13 9.23 -3.40
C LEU A 284 -20.55 9.79 -3.43
N LYS A 285 -20.74 10.90 -4.17
CA LYS A 285 -22.03 11.61 -4.25
C LYS A 285 -23.23 10.73 -4.63
N PRO A 286 -23.20 9.89 -5.68
CA PRO A 286 -24.33 9.03 -6.02
C PRO A 286 -24.57 7.91 -5.01
N ILE A 287 -23.54 7.42 -4.31
CA ILE A 287 -23.66 6.38 -3.28
C ILE A 287 -24.46 6.91 -2.08
N LEU A 288 -24.08 8.10 -1.60
CA LEU A 288 -24.78 8.77 -0.50
C LEU A 288 -26.12 9.34 -0.95
N GLY A 289 -26.23 9.80 -2.20
CA GLY A 289 -27.46 10.28 -2.81
C GLY A 289 -28.12 11.40 -1.99
N ARG A 290 -29.45 11.30 -1.80
CA ARG A 290 -30.25 12.20 -0.93
C ARG A 290 -30.54 11.58 0.44
N LYS A 291 -29.92 10.44 0.73
CA LYS A 291 -30.16 9.66 1.95
C LYS A 291 -29.56 10.40 3.14
N LYS A 292 -30.33 10.52 4.23
CA LYS A 292 -29.88 11.13 5.49
C LYS A 292 -29.40 10.07 6.49
N ASN A 293 -28.91 10.56 7.63
CA ASN A 293 -28.49 9.77 8.79
C ASN A 293 -27.28 8.87 8.53
N TRP A 294 -26.34 9.30 7.68
CA TRP A 294 -25.10 8.57 7.43
C TRP A 294 -24.13 8.66 8.61
N THR A 295 -23.56 7.54 9.04
CA THR A 295 -22.27 7.52 9.75
C THR A 295 -21.18 7.33 8.72
N ILE A 296 -20.27 8.30 8.63
CA ILE A 296 -19.14 8.25 7.71
C ILE A 296 -17.90 7.93 8.53
N ILE A 297 -17.20 6.88 8.14
CA ILE A 297 -15.88 6.52 8.68
C ILE A 297 -14.87 6.81 7.58
N GLY A 298 -13.86 7.62 7.83
CA GLY A 298 -12.85 7.95 6.82
C GLY A 298 -11.44 7.76 7.34
N SER A 299 -10.63 6.94 6.65
CA SER A 299 -9.22 6.74 6.99
C SER A 299 -8.30 7.50 6.06
N SER A 300 -7.33 8.24 6.60
CA SER A 300 -6.35 9.01 5.83
C SER A 300 -7.01 9.86 4.73
N PHE A 301 -6.78 9.57 3.45
CA PHE A 301 -7.43 10.26 2.33
C PHE A 301 -8.96 10.11 2.30
N GLY A 302 -9.50 8.97 2.75
CA GLY A 302 -10.94 8.81 2.94
C GLY A 302 -11.48 9.69 4.07
N GLY A 303 -10.63 10.02 5.04
CA GLY A 303 -10.93 11.01 6.08
C GLY A 303 -11.06 12.43 5.53
N LEU A 304 -10.21 12.79 4.58
CA LEU A 304 -10.33 14.04 3.81
C LEU A 304 -11.66 14.10 3.04
N MET A 305 -12.01 13.02 2.32
CA MET A 305 -13.30 12.93 1.62
C MET A 305 -14.50 13.07 2.57
N GLY A 306 -14.48 12.33 3.69
CA GLY A 306 -15.54 12.37 4.69
C GLY A 306 -15.71 13.75 5.33
N THR A 307 -14.60 14.42 5.61
CA THR A 307 -14.57 15.79 6.14
C THR A 307 -15.23 16.77 5.19
N VAL A 308 -14.79 16.80 3.92
CA VAL A 308 -15.34 17.73 2.92
C VAL A 308 -16.82 17.43 2.62
N PHE A 309 -17.21 16.16 2.55
CA PHE A 309 -18.62 15.81 2.37
C PHE A 309 -19.48 16.30 3.55
N THR A 310 -19.03 16.04 4.78
CA THR A 310 -19.76 16.40 6.01
C THR A 310 -19.93 17.91 6.13
N CYS A 311 -18.88 18.68 5.86
CA CYS A 311 -18.95 20.15 5.91
C CYS A 311 -19.92 20.71 4.85
N LYS A 312 -19.97 20.12 3.65
CA LYS A 312 -20.90 20.55 2.58
C LYS A 312 -22.33 20.05 2.77
N HIS A 313 -22.53 18.95 3.48
CA HIS A 313 -23.83 18.28 3.62
C HIS A 313 -24.13 17.85 5.07
N PRO A 314 -24.04 18.76 6.06
CA PRO A 314 -24.11 18.39 7.49
C PRO A 314 -25.44 17.73 7.86
N THR A 315 -26.54 18.08 7.19
CA THR A 315 -27.88 17.49 7.45
C THR A 315 -28.04 16.05 6.97
N GLN A 316 -27.08 15.52 6.20
CA GLN A 316 -27.08 14.12 5.75
C GLN A 316 -26.27 13.21 6.67
N VAL A 317 -25.36 13.76 7.47
CA VAL A 317 -24.40 13.01 8.29
C VAL A 317 -24.81 13.07 9.75
N ARG A 318 -25.11 11.91 10.35
CA ARG A 318 -25.42 11.81 11.78
C ARG A 318 -24.16 11.83 12.65
N LYS A 319 -23.05 11.30 12.13
CA LYS A 319 -21.78 11.15 12.85
C LYS A 319 -20.62 10.99 11.86
N LEU A 320 -19.49 11.59 12.16
CA LEU A 320 -18.25 11.47 11.41
C LEU A 320 -17.18 10.83 12.30
N ILE A 321 -16.50 9.80 11.81
CA ILE A 321 -15.39 9.14 12.50
C ILE A 321 -14.18 9.19 11.56
N LEU A 322 -13.09 9.82 12.00
CA LEU A 322 -11.88 9.99 11.21
C LEU A 322 -10.71 9.23 11.83
N LEU A 323 -9.96 8.52 10.99
CA LEU A 323 -8.81 7.70 11.39
C LEU A 323 -7.55 8.26 10.72
N ALA A 324 -6.70 8.94 11.49
CA ALA A 324 -5.49 9.63 11.01
C ALA A 324 -5.74 10.43 9.70
N PRO A 325 -6.68 11.40 9.68
CA PRO A 325 -7.19 11.98 8.45
C PRO A 325 -6.16 12.90 7.76
N ALA A 326 -6.01 12.76 6.44
CA ALA A 326 -5.03 13.49 5.64
C ALA A 326 -5.48 14.94 5.30
N LEU A 327 -5.84 15.72 6.32
CA LEU A 327 -6.37 17.09 6.17
C LEU A 327 -5.31 18.10 5.70
N LEU A 328 -4.03 17.75 5.70
CA LEU A 328 -2.97 18.64 5.21
C LEU A 328 -2.65 18.43 3.73
N ARG A 329 -3.24 17.42 3.08
CA ARG A 329 -3.01 17.15 1.67
C ARG A 329 -3.87 18.06 0.79
N ASP A 330 -3.31 18.45 -0.34
CA ASP A 330 -4.11 19.02 -1.42
C ASP A 330 -5.20 18.02 -1.87
N PRO A 331 -6.40 18.50 -2.22
CA PRO A 331 -6.77 19.92 -2.35
C PRO A 331 -7.38 20.55 -1.08
N PHE A 332 -7.14 20.02 0.14
CA PHE A 332 -7.83 20.51 1.35
C PHE A 332 -7.66 22.00 1.62
N GLY A 333 -6.52 22.60 1.24
CA GLY A 333 -6.31 24.05 1.36
C GLY A 333 -7.43 24.88 0.72
N SER A 334 -8.07 24.38 -0.34
CA SER A 334 -9.21 25.03 -1.01
C SER A 334 -10.52 24.97 -0.21
N TYR A 335 -10.56 24.20 0.89
CA TYR A 335 -11.74 23.90 1.69
C TYR A 335 -11.66 24.48 3.11
N LEU A 336 -10.62 25.26 3.42
CA LEU A 336 -10.44 25.90 4.73
C LEU A 336 -11.48 26.99 5.05
N ASN A 337 -12.15 27.54 4.04
CA ASN A 337 -13.21 28.55 4.19
C ASN A 337 -14.61 27.94 4.34
N LEU A 338 -14.74 26.63 4.54
CA LEU A 338 -16.04 26.01 4.78
C LEU A 338 -16.60 26.44 6.15
N GLU A 339 -17.92 26.58 6.23
CA GLU A 339 -18.60 26.88 7.48
C GLU A 339 -18.38 25.76 8.50
N THR A 340 -18.24 26.14 9.76
CA THR A 340 -18.11 25.19 10.87
C THR A 340 -19.40 24.38 11.02
N VAL A 341 -19.28 23.08 11.29
CA VAL A 341 -20.42 22.18 11.45
C VAL A 341 -20.46 21.55 12.85
N SER A 342 -21.66 21.36 13.38
CA SER A 342 -21.91 20.75 14.70
C SER A 342 -22.17 19.24 14.65
N VAL A 343 -21.89 18.61 13.51
CA VAL A 343 -21.99 17.15 13.36
C VAL A 343 -21.06 16.51 14.40
N PRO A 344 -21.53 15.54 15.21
CA PRO A 344 -20.67 14.80 16.12
C PRO A 344 -19.52 14.16 15.36
N THR A 345 -18.29 14.58 15.66
CA THR A 345 -17.07 14.14 14.98
C THR A 345 -16.10 13.55 15.99
N ILE A 346 -15.59 12.36 15.71
CA ILE A 346 -14.53 11.73 16.48
C ILE A 346 -13.30 11.60 15.58
N ILE A 347 -12.13 12.03 16.05
CA ILE A 347 -10.86 11.80 15.37
C ILE A 347 -10.00 10.90 16.24
N ILE A 348 -9.49 9.81 15.66
CA ILE A 348 -8.53 8.91 16.30
C ILE A 348 -7.18 9.08 15.58
N HIS A 349 -6.13 9.43 16.32
CA HIS A 349 -4.81 9.73 15.76
C HIS A 349 -3.68 9.14 16.62
N GLY A 350 -2.70 8.53 15.97
CA GLY A 350 -1.55 7.91 16.63
C GLY A 350 -0.46 8.93 16.99
N THR A 351 0.13 8.84 18.19
CA THR A 351 1.26 9.70 18.60
C THR A 351 2.52 9.47 17.77
N GLY A 352 2.68 8.27 17.19
CA GLY A 352 3.78 7.89 16.30
C GLY A 352 3.43 7.94 14.82
N ASP A 353 2.40 8.71 14.43
CA ASP A 353 2.04 8.89 13.02
C ASP A 353 3.14 9.68 12.28
N ASP A 354 3.89 8.97 11.44
CA ASP A 354 4.98 9.49 10.61
C ASP A 354 4.54 9.90 9.20
N VAL A 355 3.25 9.73 8.87
CA VAL A 355 2.67 10.05 7.55
C VAL A 355 1.85 11.33 7.62
N VAL A 356 1.06 11.49 8.68
CA VAL A 356 0.18 12.63 8.89
C VAL A 356 0.44 13.20 10.29
N PRO A 357 1.01 14.42 10.41
CA PRO A 357 1.34 14.98 11.71
C PRO A 357 0.06 15.32 12.49
N LEU A 358 0.04 14.91 13.76
CA LEU A 358 -1.13 14.97 14.64
C LEU A 358 -1.58 16.41 14.91
N GLU A 359 -0.69 17.26 15.45
CA GLU A 359 -1.06 18.60 15.93
C GLU A 359 -1.60 19.50 14.81
N PRO A 360 -0.98 19.59 13.61
CA PRO A 360 -1.54 20.42 12.54
C PRO A 360 -2.90 19.93 12.04
N VAL A 361 -3.16 18.61 12.06
CA VAL A 361 -4.49 18.06 11.75
C VAL A 361 -5.50 18.40 12.84
N ARG A 362 -5.12 18.37 14.11
CA ARG A 362 -5.98 18.77 15.23
C ARG A 362 -6.42 20.23 15.09
N GLU A 363 -5.49 21.15 14.86
CA GLU A 363 -5.80 22.57 14.71
C GLU A 363 -6.77 22.83 13.54
N LEU A 364 -6.64 22.10 12.43
CA LEU A 364 -7.56 22.20 11.30
C LEU A 364 -8.95 21.63 11.62
N ALA A 365 -9.01 20.51 12.34
CA ALA A 365 -10.27 19.89 12.71
C ALA A 365 -11.07 20.77 13.68
N GLU A 366 -10.41 21.37 14.68
CA GLU A 366 -11.02 22.27 15.66
C GLU A 366 -11.62 23.52 15.02
N LYS A 367 -11.05 23.97 13.89
CA LYS A 367 -11.60 25.08 13.11
C LYS A 367 -12.89 24.71 12.36
N LEU A 368 -13.12 23.43 12.07
CA LEU A 368 -14.25 22.97 11.24
C LEU A 368 -15.38 22.33 12.04
N PHE A 369 -15.08 21.69 13.17
CA PHE A 369 -16.04 20.90 13.92
C PHE A 369 -16.24 21.46 15.32
N THR A 370 -17.45 21.94 15.63
CA THR A 370 -17.79 22.47 16.96
C THR A 370 -18.18 21.39 17.97
N ASN A 371 -18.46 20.17 17.50
CA ASN A 371 -18.71 18.98 18.31
C ASN A 371 -17.67 17.90 17.99
N LEU A 372 -16.44 18.15 18.45
CA LEU A 372 -15.26 17.35 18.15
C LEU A 372 -14.75 16.64 19.40
N GLN A 373 -14.60 15.33 19.32
CA GLN A 373 -13.82 14.53 20.26
C GLN A 373 -12.53 14.07 19.58
N TYR A 374 -11.40 14.28 20.23
CA TYR A 374 -10.09 13.86 19.73
C TYR A 374 -9.53 12.77 20.65
N ILE A 375 -9.30 11.58 20.09
CA ILE A 375 -8.75 10.41 20.78
C ILE A 375 -7.32 10.21 20.28
N VAL A 376 -6.36 10.43 21.17
CA VAL A 376 -4.94 10.21 20.89
C VAL A 376 -4.54 8.84 21.43
N VAL A 377 -3.87 8.04 20.60
CA VAL A 377 -3.46 6.67 20.94
C VAL A 377 -1.96 6.48 20.72
N GLU A 378 -1.32 5.61 21.50
CA GLU A 378 0.10 5.29 21.33
C GLU A 378 0.33 4.30 20.18
N ASP A 379 0.17 4.79 18.96
CA ASP A 379 0.18 4.01 17.72
C ASP A 379 0.77 4.81 16.55
N GLY A 380 1.07 4.15 15.44
CA GLY A 380 1.48 4.77 14.19
C GLY A 380 0.30 5.13 13.27
N HIS A 381 0.61 5.60 12.05
CA HIS A 381 -0.42 6.01 11.05
C HIS A 381 -1.50 4.95 10.80
N ARG A 382 -1.12 3.68 10.86
CA ARG A 382 -2.03 2.57 10.57
C ARG A 382 -3.00 2.27 11.70
N LEU A 383 -2.81 2.80 12.91
CA LEU A 383 -3.68 2.59 14.06
C LEU A 383 -3.90 1.10 14.38
N HIS A 384 -2.86 0.26 14.24
CA HIS A 384 -3.02 -1.19 14.39
C HIS A 384 -3.48 -1.61 15.78
N LYS A 385 -2.85 -1.07 16.83
CA LYS A 385 -3.19 -1.35 18.24
C LYS A 385 -4.55 -0.79 18.60
N ALA A 386 -4.84 0.43 18.13
CA ALA A 386 -6.12 1.08 18.43
C ALA A 386 -7.33 0.28 17.93
N PHE A 387 -7.18 -0.48 16.83
CA PHE A 387 -8.24 -1.36 16.35
C PHE A 387 -8.52 -2.56 17.27
N GLU A 388 -7.53 -3.00 18.05
CA GLU A 388 -7.66 -4.12 19.00
C GLU A 388 -8.13 -3.63 20.38
N GLU A 389 -7.72 -2.43 20.78
CA GLU A 389 -7.92 -1.90 22.14
C GLU A 389 -9.18 -1.05 22.31
N LEU A 390 -9.66 -0.40 21.24
CA LEU A 390 -10.84 0.47 21.34
C LEU A 390 -12.14 -0.32 21.24
N ASN A 391 -13.10 0.03 22.09
CA ASN A 391 -14.47 -0.46 21.96
C ASN A 391 -15.22 0.30 20.85
N TRP A 392 -15.14 -0.21 19.63
CA TRP A 392 -15.78 0.41 18.48
C TRP A 392 -17.31 0.45 18.57
N GLU A 393 -17.97 -0.39 19.36
CA GLU A 393 -19.44 -0.28 19.54
C GLU A 393 -19.81 0.99 20.34
N GLU A 394 -18.98 1.42 21.28
CA GLU A 394 -19.19 2.67 22.03
C GLU A 394 -18.84 3.91 21.20
N ILE A 395 -17.94 3.76 20.22
CA ILE A 395 -17.54 4.82 19.30
C ILE A 395 -18.63 5.10 18.25
N PHE A 396 -19.55 4.18 17.98
CA PHE A 396 -20.65 4.35 17.01
C PHE A 396 -21.92 4.83 17.68
#